data_AF-A0A3D4YM63-F1
#
_entry.id   AF-A0A3D4YM63-F1
#
_cell.length_a   1.000
_cell.length_b   1.000
_cell.length_c   1.000
_cell.angle_alpha   90.00
_cell.angle_beta   90.00
_cell.angle_gamma   90.00
#
_symmetry.space_group_name_H-M   'P 1'
#
loop_
_entity.id
_entity.type
_entity.pdbx_description
1 polymer ?
#
loop_
_entity_poly.entity_id
_entity_poly.type
_entity_poly.pdbx_seq_one_letter_code
_entity_poly.pdbx_strand_id
1 'polypeptide(L)'
;MSTSFARVGCVCVLASLAAVYPRHALAQTSAGHEHSTHGDRAQQVMPHTDAAIDSLLSIARRASETFSDRSAALAAGYRRVGMDFPSMGEHWVNPALVLEERFDVARPAILTYTVVQGRPTLLGVVYAIPLAPGEKPPAAFGPEATWHEHNGSVEEESLLPEHHSMSMPSSGSGIRLAILHAWVRAPNPDGVFAAENWALPFLRVGLDVPVGFPKSAARAISLLSGGDRYYRELAGESANAAVGAALERCADVASRVVRRAQARGQALGPADLEELDGAWSAAVVEVRNAAGADVAKRINGGILPGEMR
;
A
#
# COMPACT_ATOMS: atom_id res chain seq x y z
N MET A 1 -22.70 -40.91 -37.67
CA MET A 1 -22.19 -39.93 -38.64
C MET A 1 -21.25 -39.01 -37.89
N SER A 2 -19.97 -39.08 -38.25
CA SER A 2 -18.85 -38.44 -37.57
C SER A 2 -18.32 -37.35 -38.49
N THR A 3 -18.18 -36.11 -38.02
CA THR A 3 -17.43 -35.07 -38.73
C THR A 3 -16.69 -34.20 -37.73
N SER A 4 -15.38 -34.46 -37.68
CA SER A 4 -14.29 -33.66 -37.12
C SER A 4 -14.14 -32.36 -37.92
N PHE A 5 -13.90 -31.23 -37.24
CA PHE A 5 -13.38 -30.02 -37.87
C PHE A 5 -12.02 -29.64 -37.26
N ALA A 6 -11.08 -29.41 -38.18
CA ALA A 6 -9.66 -29.26 -37.94
C ALA A 6 -9.25 -27.85 -37.48
N ARG A 7 -8.07 -27.82 -36.85
CA ARG A 7 -7.30 -26.67 -36.36
C ARG A 7 -6.97 -25.65 -37.46
N VAL A 8 -6.94 -24.37 -37.09
CA VAL A 8 -6.12 -23.34 -37.73
C VAL A 8 -5.29 -22.66 -36.65
N GLY A 9 -3.97 -22.87 -36.71
CA GLY A 9 -2.99 -22.18 -35.88
C GLY A 9 -2.64 -20.82 -36.48
N CYS A 10 -2.59 -19.79 -35.64
CA CYS A 10 -2.12 -18.46 -36.00
C CYS A 10 -0.68 -18.31 -35.49
N VAL A 11 0.28 -18.29 -36.42
CA VAL A 11 1.69 -17.98 -36.19
C VAL A 11 1.86 -16.48 -36.40
N CYS A 12 2.16 -15.73 -35.34
CA CYS A 12 2.57 -14.33 -35.45
C CYS A 12 4.09 -14.26 -35.61
N VAL A 13 4.50 -13.69 -36.74
CA VAL A 13 5.89 -13.49 -37.17
C VAL A 13 6.52 -12.33 -36.39
N LEU A 14 7.68 -12.58 -35.76
CA LEU A 14 8.58 -11.56 -35.22
C LEU A 14 9.44 -11.01 -36.37
N ALA A 15 9.31 -9.72 -36.68
CA ALA A 15 10.18 -9.01 -37.62
C ALA A 15 11.20 -8.16 -36.86
N SER A 16 12.47 -8.55 -36.96
CA SER A 16 13.64 -7.86 -36.43
C SER A 16 14.07 -6.72 -37.36
N LEU A 17 14.16 -5.49 -36.86
CA LEU A 17 14.75 -4.35 -37.57
C LEU A 17 16.17 -4.10 -37.04
N ALA A 18 17.17 -4.52 -37.81
CA ALA A 18 18.56 -4.11 -37.63
C ALA A 18 18.80 -2.81 -38.41
N ALA A 19 19.05 -1.71 -37.71
CA ALA A 19 19.48 -0.46 -38.32
C ALA A 19 21.01 -0.43 -38.42
N VAL A 20 21.50 -0.39 -39.66
CA VAL A 20 22.88 -0.17 -40.05
C VAL A 20 23.21 1.31 -39.88
N TYR A 21 24.27 1.64 -39.13
CA TYR A 21 24.91 2.97 -39.16
C TYR A 21 26.37 2.83 -39.60
N PRO A 22 26.87 3.76 -40.45
CA PRO A 22 28.21 3.68 -41.02
C PRO A 22 29.31 4.07 -40.01
N ARG A 23 30.47 3.43 -40.18
CA ARG A 23 31.73 3.73 -39.50
C ARG A 23 32.33 5.03 -40.05
N HIS A 24 32.62 5.99 -39.18
CA HIS A 24 33.67 6.98 -39.40
C HIS A 24 34.67 6.91 -38.25
N ALA A 25 35.94 6.70 -38.59
CA ALA A 25 37.05 6.63 -37.65
C ALA A 25 37.78 7.98 -37.55
N LEU A 26 38.04 8.36 -36.30
CA LEU A 26 39.19 9.08 -35.73
C LEU A 26 39.58 10.47 -36.23
N ALA A 27 39.48 11.43 -35.31
CA ALA A 27 40.55 12.38 -35.05
C ALA A 27 40.78 12.46 -33.53
N GLN A 28 41.98 12.07 -33.09
CA GLN A 28 42.50 12.30 -31.75
C GLN A 28 43.01 13.74 -31.64
N THR A 29 42.56 14.47 -30.63
CA THR A 29 43.32 15.59 -30.08
C THR A 29 43.31 15.45 -28.56
N SER A 30 44.50 15.20 -28.01
CA SER A 30 44.78 15.17 -26.59
C SER A 30 44.78 16.58 -26.00
N ALA A 31 44.01 16.82 -24.95
CA ALA A 31 44.31 17.84 -23.95
C ALA A 31 43.46 17.61 -22.68
N GLY A 32 44.14 17.49 -21.54
CA GLY A 32 43.59 17.79 -20.20
C GLY A 32 42.63 16.78 -19.58
N HIS A 33 43.15 15.86 -18.79
CA HIS A 33 42.39 15.25 -17.68
C HIS A 33 42.19 16.31 -16.59
N GLU A 34 40.96 16.79 -16.43
CA GLU A 34 40.49 17.37 -15.17
C GLU A 34 39.33 16.53 -14.67
N HIS A 35 39.57 15.85 -13.55
CA HIS A 35 38.53 15.19 -12.77
C HIS A 35 37.60 16.29 -12.23
N SER A 36 36.46 16.49 -12.89
CA SER A 36 35.33 17.17 -12.26
C SER A 36 34.94 16.35 -11.04
N THR A 37 35.24 16.92 -9.88
CA THR A 37 34.82 16.42 -8.58
C THR A 37 33.31 16.19 -8.61
N HIS A 38 32.91 14.98 -8.20
CA HIS A 38 31.52 14.64 -7.92
C HIS A 38 30.89 15.79 -7.15
N GLY A 39 29.88 16.42 -7.74
CA GLY A 39 29.10 17.45 -7.08
C GLY A 39 28.56 16.86 -5.80
N ASP A 40 29.03 17.39 -4.67
CA ASP A 40 28.41 17.23 -3.37
C ASP A 40 26.92 17.50 -3.57
N ARG A 41 26.11 16.44 -3.48
CA ARG A 41 24.65 16.52 -3.39
C ARG A 41 24.35 17.04 -1.99
N ALA A 42 24.66 18.31 -1.77
CA ALA A 42 24.23 19.05 -0.61
C ALA A 42 22.70 19.17 -0.73
N GLN A 43 22.01 18.18 -0.16
CA GLN A 43 20.66 18.37 0.35
C GLN A 43 20.71 19.65 1.17
N GLN A 44 20.11 20.73 0.66
CA GLN A 44 19.81 21.87 1.51
C GLN A 44 18.99 21.32 2.67
N VAL A 45 19.62 21.26 3.85
CA VAL A 45 18.98 20.89 5.10
C VAL A 45 18.01 22.03 5.40
N MET A 46 16.82 21.94 4.81
CA MET A 46 15.69 22.75 5.22
C MET A 46 15.42 22.42 6.69
N PRO A 47 15.34 23.41 7.59
CA PRO A 47 14.96 23.14 8.97
C PRO A 47 13.60 22.44 8.98
N HIS A 48 13.54 21.28 9.64
CA HIS A 48 12.30 20.53 9.88
C HIS A 48 11.48 21.29 10.92
N THR A 49 10.78 22.32 10.45
CA THR A 49 9.78 23.03 11.24
C THR A 49 8.41 22.48 10.88
N ASP A 50 7.48 22.53 11.84
CA ASP A 50 6.08 22.16 11.60
C ASP A 50 5.52 22.94 10.40
N ALA A 51 5.89 24.22 10.25
CA ALA A 51 5.53 25.05 9.11
C ALA A 51 6.04 24.53 7.75
N ALA A 52 7.24 23.94 7.71
CA ALA A 52 7.78 23.33 6.49
C ALA A 52 7.02 22.05 6.12
N ILE A 53 6.71 21.20 7.12
CA ILE A 53 5.93 19.98 6.93
C ILE A 53 4.50 20.32 6.47
N ASP A 54 3.86 21.30 7.11
CA ASP A 54 2.54 21.79 6.71
C ASP A 54 2.53 22.31 5.28
N SER A 55 3.59 23.01 4.87
CA SER A 55 3.75 23.46 3.48
C SER A 55 3.83 22.29 2.50
N LEU A 56 4.62 21.25 2.82
CA LEU A 56 4.73 20.03 2.00
C LEU A 56 3.38 19.32 1.89
N LEU A 57 2.67 19.11 3.00
CA LEU A 57 1.35 18.49 3.04
C LEU A 57 0.32 19.33 2.26
N SER A 58 0.42 20.65 2.33
CA SER A 58 -0.44 21.59 1.60
C SER A 58 -0.21 21.53 0.08
N ILE A 59 1.04 21.41 -0.35
CA ILE A 59 1.40 21.18 -1.76
C ILE A 59 0.84 19.83 -2.23
N ALA A 60 1.12 18.76 -1.49
CA ALA A 60 0.64 17.41 -1.78
C ALA A 60 -0.90 17.38 -1.88
N ARG A 61 -1.58 18.07 -0.96
CA ARG A 61 -3.04 18.21 -0.98
C ARG A 61 -3.51 18.90 -2.26
N ARG A 62 -3.02 20.11 -2.56
CA ARG A 62 -3.44 20.84 -3.77
C ARG A 62 -3.17 20.06 -5.05
N ALA A 63 -1.98 19.47 -5.17
CA ALA A 63 -1.56 18.76 -6.38
C ALA A 63 -2.41 17.52 -6.67
N SER A 64 -2.89 16.85 -5.62
CA SER A 64 -3.71 15.65 -5.73
C SER A 64 -5.22 15.90 -5.86
N GLU A 65 -5.68 17.15 -5.79
CA GLU A 65 -7.13 17.47 -5.81
C GLU A 65 -7.83 17.01 -7.09
N THR A 66 -7.18 17.16 -8.24
CA THR A 66 -7.73 16.68 -9.53
C THR A 66 -7.95 15.16 -9.52
N PHE A 67 -7.16 14.42 -8.75
CA PHE A 67 -7.26 12.97 -8.64
C PHE A 67 -8.34 12.50 -7.67
N SER A 68 -9.13 13.39 -7.06
CA SER A 68 -10.40 13.00 -6.45
C SER A 68 -11.31 12.28 -7.47
N ASP A 69 -11.17 12.58 -8.76
CA ASP A 69 -11.68 11.76 -9.85
C ASP A 69 -10.66 10.71 -10.31
N ARG A 70 -11.00 9.42 -10.17
CA ARG A 70 -10.15 8.31 -10.63
C ARG A 70 -9.91 8.33 -12.14
N SER A 71 -10.82 8.91 -12.93
CA SER A 71 -10.64 9.04 -14.38
C SER A 71 -9.47 9.97 -14.72
N ALA A 72 -9.28 11.04 -13.94
CA ALA A 72 -8.14 11.93 -14.08
C ALA A 72 -6.82 11.23 -13.73
N ALA A 73 -6.83 10.37 -12.70
CA ALA A 73 -5.66 9.55 -12.37
C ALA A 73 -5.30 8.57 -13.51
N LEU A 74 -6.30 7.90 -14.10
CA LEU A 74 -6.09 7.05 -15.28
C LEU A 74 -5.49 7.81 -16.47
N ALA A 75 -6.05 8.98 -16.76
CA ALA A 75 -5.58 9.86 -17.84
C ALA A 75 -4.15 10.36 -17.59
N ALA A 76 -3.78 10.59 -16.33
CA ALA A 76 -2.42 10.97 -15.91
C ALA A 76 -1.43 9.79 -15.84
N GLY A 77 -1.86 8.57 -16.17
CA GLY A 77 -0.99 7.39 -16.27
C GLY A 77 -0.95 6.50 -15.02
N TYR A 78 -1.74 6.81 -13.98
CA TYR A 78 -1.83 5.95 -12.80
C TYR A 78 -2.62 4.67 -13.12
N ARG A 79 -2.21 3.53 -12.56
CA ARG A 79 -2.89 2.23 -12.69
C ARG A 79 -2.99 1.55 -11.33
N ARG A 80 -4.13 0.91 -11.06
CA ARG A 80 -4.29 0.11 -9.84
C ARG A 80 -3.35 -1.09 -9.88
N VAL A 81 -2.61 -1.29 -8.80
CA VAL A 81 -1.71 -2.42 -8.59
C VAL A 81 -2.10 -3.12 -7.29
N GLY A 82 -2.04 -4.45 -7.29
CA GLY A 82 -2.34 -5.27 -6.13
C GLY A 82 -3.81 -5.24 -5.70
N MET A 83 -4.01 -5.57 -4.43
CA MET A 83 -5.32 -5.69 -3.77
C MET A 83 -5.75 -4.38 -3.08
N ASP A 84 -7.00 -4.33 -2.62
CA ASP A 84 -7.45 -3.26 -1.71
C ASP A 84 -7.11 -3.70 -0.29
N PHE A 85 -6.24 -2.94 0.38
CA PHE A 85 -5.76 -3.26 1.71
C PHE A 85 -6.72 -2.68 2.77
N PRO A 86 -7.15 -3.47 3.77
CA PRO A 86 -8.00 -2.98 4.86
C PRO A 86 -7.49 -1.70 5.53
N SER A 87 -6.18 -1.56 5.70
CA SER A 87 -5.56 -0.40 6.36
C SER A 87 -4.98 0.65 5.41
N MET A 88 -4.90 0.40 4.10
CA MET A 88 -4.23 1.34 3.18
C MET A 88 -5.05 1.75 1.94
N GLY A 89 -6.05 0.95 1.56
CA GLY A 89 -6.82 1.17 0.36
C GLY A 89 -6.22 0.50 -0.88
N GLU A 90 -6.75 0.88 -2.04
CA GLU A 90 -6.22 0.57 -3.36
C GLU A 90 -4.99 1.45 -3.65
N HIS A 91 -3.91 0.85 -4.15
CA HIS A 91 -2.75 1.59 -4.63
C HIS A 91 -2.81 1.81 -6.13
N TRP A 92 -2.75 3.08 -6.54
CA TRP A 92 -2.75 3.50 -7.94
C TRP A 92 -1.40 4.11 -8.27
N VAL A 93 -0.57 3.39 -9.03
CA VAL A 93 0.83 3.70 -9.26
C VAL A 93 1.02 4.33 -10.63
N ASN A 94 1.85 5.37 -10.72
CA ASN A 94 2.38 5.90 -11.97
C ASN A 94 3.84 5.45 -12.14
N PRO A 95 4.10 4.40 -12.96
CA PRO A 95 5.45 3.84 -13.09
C PRO A 95 6.49 4.85 -13.60
N ALA A 96 6.08 5.82 -14.42
CA ALA A 96 6.99 6.85 -14.92
C ALA A 96 7.51 7.77 -13.80
N LEU A 97 6.67 8.05 -12.79
CA LEU A 97 7.08 8.82 -11.62
C LEU A 97 7.92 8.01 -10.64
N VAL A 98 7.66 6.71 -10.51
CA VAL A 98 8.48 5.80 -9.68
C VAL A 98 9.92 5.73 -10.20
N LEU A 99 10.09 5.74 -11.52
CA LEU A 99 11.41 5.66 -12.17
C LEU A 99 12.07 7.03 -12.38
N GLU A 100 11.39 8.13 -12.04
CA GLU A 100 11.97 9.47 -12.14
C GLU A 100 13.00 9.68 -11.02
N GLU A 101 14.22 10.08 -11.37
CA GLU A 101 15.30 10.32 -10.39
C GLU A 101 15.08 11.57 -9.52
N ARG A 102 14.04 12.35 -9.83
CA ARG A 102 13.74 13.61 -9.15
C ARG A 102 12.50 13.45 -8.27
N PHE A 103 12.73 13.63 -6.97
CA PHE A 103 11.67 13.76 -5.99
C PHE A 103 10.92 15.10 -6.14
N ASP A 104 9.60 15.04 -6.31
CA ASP A 104 8.71 16.20 -6.39
C ASP A 104 7.44 15.94 -5.56
N VAL A 105 7.24 16.76 -4.53
CA VAL A 105 6.11 16.69 -3.60
C VAL A 105 4.77 16.88 -4.33
N ALA A 106 4.76 17.66 -5.40
CA ALA A 106 3.57 17.92 -6.21
C ALA A 106 3.26 16.80 -7.22
N ARG A 107 4.14 15.79 -7.36
CA ARG A 107 3.99 14.69 -8.32
C ARG A 107 4.16 13.35 -7.60
N PRO A 108 3.22 12.97 -6.72
CA PRO A 108 3.31 11.72 -5.99
C PRO A 108 3.26 10.53 -6.95
N ALA A 109 4.12 9.54 -6.73
CA ALA A 109 4.21 8.36 -7.59
C ALA A 109 3.01 7.41 -7.43
N ILE A 110 2.33 7.48 -6.29
CA ILE A 110 1.19 6.62 -5.98
C ILE A 110 0.06 7.44 -5.34
N LEU A 111 -1.16 7.08 -5.67
CA LEU A 111 -2.39 7.59 -5.06
C LEU A 111 -3.09 6.45 -4.32
N THR A 112 -3.64 6.73 -3.13
CA THR A 112 -4.41 5.73 -2.38
C THR A 112 -5.89 6.07 -2.40
N TYR A 113 -6.71 5.07 -2.72
CA TYR A 113 -8.16 5.23 -2.75
C TYR A 113 -8.86 4.17 -1.92
N THR A 114 -10.08 4.45 -1.49
CA THR A 114 -11.02 3.39 -1.14
C THR A 114 -12.44 3.75 -1.52
N VAL A 115 -13.39 2.87 -1.18
CA VAL A 115 -14.82 3.11 -1.32
C VAL A 115 -15.38 3.47 0.04
N VAL A 116 -15.81 4.72 0.20
CA VAL A 116 -16.49 5.21 1.40
C VAL A 116 -17.96 5.38 1.03
N GLN A 117 -18.86 4.64 1.71
CA GLN A 117 -20.31 4.70 1.44
C GLN A 117 -20.66 4.56 -0.05
N GLY A 118 -20.01 3.62 -0.75
CA GLY A 118 -20.23 3.37 -2.18
C GLY A 118 -19.54 4.35 -3.14
N ARG A 119 -18.79 5.34 -2.63
CA ARG A 119 -18.10 6.34 -3.45
C ARG A 119 -16.58 6.15 -3.44
N PRO A 120 -15.95 6.02 -4.61
CA PRO A 120 -14.51 6.20 -4.74
C PRO A 120 -14.04 7.49 -4.07
N THR A 121 -13.10 7.36 -3.14
CA THR A 121 -12.59 8.47 -2.32
C THR A 121 -11.07 8.41 -2.31
N LEU A 122 -10.42 9.52 -2.68
CA LEU A 122 -8.98 9.70 -2.53
C LEU A 122 -8.65 9.86 -1.04
N LEU A 123 -7.71 9.06 -0.54
CA LEU A 123 -7.32 9.04 0.87
C LEU A 123 -6.03 9.83 1.12
N GLY A 124 -5.08 9.69 0.21
CA GLY A 124 -3.75 10.23 0.37
C GLY A 124 -2.89 10.01 -0.85
N VAL A 125 -1.61 10.25 -0.65
CA VAL A 125 -0.57 10.10 -1.67
C VAL A 125 0.57 9.30 -1.07
N VAL A 126 1.35 8.63 -1.92
CA VAL A 126 2.56 7.94 -1.50
C VAL A 126 3.70 8.35 -2.42
N TYR A 127 4.83 8.65 -1.80
CA TYR A 127 6.08 8.92 -2.50
C TYR A 127 6.88 7.63 -2.58
N ALA A 128 7.41 7.34 -3.76
CA ALA A 128 8.24 6.19 -4.03
C ALA A 128 9.54 6.68 -4.67
N ILE A 129 10.68 6.36 -4.06
CA ILE A 129 11.99 6.87 -4.48
C ILE A 129 12.95 5.69 -4.60
N PRO A 130 13.48 5.40 -5.80
CA PRO A 130 14.54 4.42 -5.97
C PRO A 130 15.78 4.90 -5.22
N LEU A 131 16.38 4.01 -4.43
CA LEU A 131 17.60 4.29 -3.67
C LEU A 131 18.76 3.51 -4.25
N ALA A 132 19.88 4.21 -4.49
CA ALA A 132 21.15 3.56 -4.74
C ALA A 132 21.63 2.81 -3.48
N PRO A 133 22.57 1.85 -3.60
CA PRO A 133 23.19 1.21 -2.44
C PRO A 133 23.75 2.24 -1.44
N GLY A 134 23.30 2.17 -0.19
CA GLY A 134 23.73 3.09 0.88
C GLY A 134 23.02 4.46 0.89
N GLU A 135 22.21 4.79 -0.12
CA GLU A 135 21.40 6.00 -0.12
C GLU A 135 20.27 5.90 0.91
N LYS A 136 19.94 7.05 1.53
CA LYS A 136 18.86 7.21 2.50
C LYS A 136 17.75 8.07 1.89
N PRO A 137 16.49 7.85 2.28
CA PRO A 137 15.39 8.68 1.81
C PRO A 137 15.52 10.14 2.27
N PRO A 138 14.85 11.10 1.59
CA PRO A 138 14.91 12.51 1.94
C PRO A 138 14.41 12.79 3.35
N ALA A 139 15.19 13.57 4.12
CA ALA A 139 14.80 14.01 5.46
C ALA A 139 13.68 15.06 5.46
N ALA A 140 13.33 15.65 4.30
CA ALA A 140 12.48 16.84 4.18
C ALA A 140 11.13 16.77 4.90
N PHE A 141 10.59 15.57 5.13
CA PHE A 141 9.32 15.33 5.84
C PHE A 141 9.45 15.30 7.37
N GLY A 142 10.63 15.57 7.91
CA GLY A 142 10.88 15.62 9.35
C GLY A 142 10.97 14.23 10.00
N PRO A 143 11.21 14.21 11.32
CA PRO A 143 11.45 12.97 12.06
C PRO A 143 10.21 12.07 12.20
N GLU A 144 9.00 12.61 11.98
CA GLU A 144 7.76 11.83 12.02
C GLU A 144 7.50 11.02 10.74
N ALA A 145 8.28 11.28 9.67
CA ALA A 145 8.16 10.56 8.42
C ALA A 145 8.56 9.09 8.57
N THR A 146 7.59 8.19 8.45
CA THR A 146 7.82 6.75 8.58
C THR A 146 8.14 6.14 7.21
N TRP A 147 9.37 6.35 6.75
CA TRP A 147 9.90 5.69 5.56
C TRP A 147 10.06 4.19 5.79
N HIS A 148 9.66 3.39 4.80
CA HIS A 148 9.97 1.96 4.74
C HIS A 148 10.45 1.59 3.33
N GLU A 149 11.10 0.45 3.19
CA GLU A 149 11.69 0.00 1.92
C GLU A 149 10.96 -1.22 1.39
N HIS A 150 10.72 -1.24 0.08
CA HIS A 150 10.31 -2.40 -0.68
C HIS A 150 11.53 -2.90 -1.45
N ASN A 151 11.88 -4.18 -1.28
CA ASN A 151 13.13 -4.76 -1.76
C ASN A 151 12.94 -6.02 -2.63
N GLY A 152 11.69 -6.41 -2.87
CA GLY A 152 11.27 -7.52 -3.73
C GLY A 152 10.52 -7.10 -5.00
N SER A 153 9.90 -8.07 -5.67
CA SER A 153 9.00 -7.80 -6.80
C SER A 153 7.67 -7.21 -6.31
N VAL A 154 6.97 -6.48 -7.20
CA VAL A 154 5.64 -5.91 -6.90
C VAL A 154 4.64 -6.98 -6.42
N GLU A 155 4.73 -8.20 -6.96
CA GLU A 155 3.84 -9.31 -6.59
C GLU A 155 4.15 -9.86 -5.19
N GLU A 156 5.44 -10.01 -4.85
CA GLU A 156 5.88 -10.43 -3.51
C GLU A 156 5.51 -9.38 -2.46
N GLU A 157 5.77 -8.11 -2.73
CA GLU A 157 5.50 -7.00 -1.81
C GLU A 157 4.00 -6.70 -1.67
N SER A 158 3.16 -7.07 -2.65
CA SER A 158 1.70 -6.89 -2.57
C SER A 158 1.00 -7.85 -1.62
N LEU A 159 1.66 -8.94 -1.18
CA LEU A 159 1.05 -10.02 -0.42
C LEU A 159 1.58 -10.15 1.02
N LEU A 160 2.41 -9.21 1.50
CA LEU A 160 3.02 -9.30 2.83
C LEU A 160 2.06 -8.84 3.97
N PRO A 161 2.00 -9.58 5.10
CA PRO A 161 1.09 -9.30 6.24
C PRO A 161 1.26 -7.95 6.94
N GLU A 162 2.49 -7.46 6.99
CA GLU A 162 2.88 -6.14 7.47
C GLU A 162 3.96 -5.65 6.49
N HIS A 163 3.68 -4.62 5.69
CA HIS A 163 4.67 -4.02 4.77
C HIS A 163 5.81 -3.27 5.53
N HIS A 164 5.91 -3.43 6.85
CA HIS A 164 6.68 -2.55 7.73
C HIS A 164 7.54 -3.26 8.79
N SER A 165 7.48 -4.59 8.92
CA SER A 165 8.18 -5.29 10.01
C SER A 165 9.28 -6.25 9.57
N MET A 166 9.58 -6.34 8.27
CA MET A 166 10.68 -7.18 7.80
C MET A 166 11.52 -6.46 6.76
N SER A 167 12.61 -5.85 7.22
CA SER A 167 13.81 -5.68 6.41
C SER A 167 14.38 -7.07 6.12
N MET A 168 13.75 -7.84 5.24
CA MET A 168 14.43 -8.99 4.65
C MET A 168 15.54 -8.42 3.77
N PRO A 169 16.81 -8.77 3.99
CA PRO A 169 17.84 -8.47 3.01
C PRO A 169 17.49 -9.30 1.78
N SER A 170 16.89 -8.68 0.75
CA SER A 170 16.90 -9.31 -0.55
C SER A 170 18.37 -9.47 -0.93
N SER A 171 18.73 -10.67 -1.38
CA SER A 171 20.07 -11.03 -1.79
C SER A 171 20.52 -10.15 -2.95
N GLY A 172 21.02 -8.95 -2.64
CA GLY A 172 21.96 -8.14 -3.42
C GLY A 172 21.57 -7.65 -4.82
N SER A 173 20.31 -7.77 -5.28
CA SER A 173 19.97 -7.48 -6.69
C SER A 173 18.62 -6.77 -6.93
N GLY A 174 17.82 -6.52 -5.90
CA GLY A 174 16.54 -5.81 -6.04
C GLY A 174 16.71 -4.29 -6.03
N ILE A 175 15.88 -3.56 -6.79
CA ILE A 175 15.76 -2.11 -6.65
C ILE A 175 15.23 -1.83 -5.24
N ARG A 176 15.98 -1.06 -4.45
CA ARG A 176 15.49 -0.54 -3.16
C ARG A 176 14.55 0.61 -3.45
N LEU A 177 13.29 0.48 -3.03
CA LEU A 177 12.30 1.54 -3.20
C LEU A 177 11.87 2.06 -1.84
N ALA A 178 12.26 3.29 -1.51
CA ALA A 178 11.80 3.96 -0.30
C ALA A 178 10.39 4.51 -0.51
N ILE A 179 9.49 4.14 0.40
CA ILE A 179 8.07 4.47 0.37
C ILE A 179 7.71 5.33 1.58
N LEU A 180 7.00 6.43 1.33
CA LEU A 180 6.40 7.28 2.37
C LEU A 180 4.92 7.52 2.06
N HIS A 181 4.06 7.04 2.95
CA HIS A 181 2.62 7.35 2.91
C HIS A 181 2.38 8.74 3.49
N ALA A 182 1.47 9.50 2.88
CA ALA A 182 1.00 10.77 3.39
C ALA A 182 -0.53 10.85 3.28
N TRP A 183 -1.21 10.79 4.43
CA TRP A 183 -2.68 10.85 4.54
C TRP A 183 -3.18 12.30 4.43
N VAL A 184 -3.15 12.85 3.22
CA VAL A 184 -3.45 14.27 2.97
C VAL A 184 -4.94 14.60 2.86
N ARG A 185 -5.82 13.59 2.78
CA ARG A 185 -7.30 13.73 2.73
C ARG A 185 -8.02 13.00 3.86
N ALA A 186 -7.63 11.77 4.17
CA ALA A 186 -8.21 11.01 5.26
C ALA A 186 -7.49 11.29 6.60
N PRO A 187 -8.21 11.39 7.73
CA PRO A 187 -7.56 11.42 9.03
C PRO A 187 -6.87 10.09 9.31
N ASN A 188 -5.72 10.13 9.98
CA ASN A 188 -5.05 8.94 10.50
C ASN A 188 -4.67 9.17 11.97
N PRO A 189 -5.32 8.49 12.94
CA PRO A 189 -5.00 8.61 14.35
C PRO A 189 -3.55 8.24 14.72
N ASP A 190 -2.90 7.40 13.91
CA ASP A 190 -1.51 6.99 14.12
C ASP A 190 -0.50 8.00 13.54
N GLY A 191 -0.97 9.06 12.87
CA GLY A 191 -0.16 10.13 12.30
C GLY A 191 -0.25 10.24 10.78
N VAL A 192 0.00 11.43 10.23
CA VAL A 192 -0.14 11.72 8.79
C VAL A 192 0.82 10.91 7.91
N PHE A 193 1.96 10.48 8.47
CA PHE A 193 2.96 9.67 7.78
C PHE A 193 3.00 8.21 8.24
N ALA A 194 2.12 7.78 9.14
CA ALA A 194 2.02 6.37 9.51
C ALA A 194 1.66 5.56 8.26
N ALA A 195 2.32 4.43 8.05
CA ALA A 195 2.14 3.71 6.79
C ALA A 195 0.77 3.02 6.69
N GLU A 196 0.22 2.57 7.81
CA GLU A 196 -1.13 2.04 7.91
C GLU A 196 -2.12 3.10 8.42
N ASN A 197 -3.37 3.01 8.00
CA ASN A 197 -4.50 3.75 8.55
C ASN A 197 -5.65 2.80 8.92
N TRP A 198 -5.65 2.31 10.16
CA TRP A 198 -6.71 1.42 10.67
C TRP A 198 -8.03 2.14 10.98
N ALA A 199 -8.14 3.45 10.74
CA ALA A 199 -9.42 4.14 10.77
C ALA A 199 -10.27 3.86 9.51
N LEU A 200 -9.65 3.44 8.41
CA LEU A 200 -10.35 3.25 7.13
C LEU A 200 -11.52 2.26 7.19
N PRO A 201 -11.45 1.09 7.87
CA PRO A 201 -12.60 0.20 7.98
C PRO A 201 -13.86 0.86 8.53
N PHE A 202 -13.73 1.75 9.52
CA PHE A 202 -14.85 2.51 10.08
C PHE A 202 -15.45 3.47 9.03
N LEU A 203 -14.57 4.22 8.34
CA LEU A 203 -14.99 5.15 7.29
C LEU A 203 -15.71 4.42 6.15
N ARG A 204 -15.21 3.27 5.71
CA ARG A 204 -15.81 2.46 4.63
C ARG A 204 -17.27 2.11 4.91
N VAL A 205 -17.58 1.75 6.17
CA VAL A 205 -18.95 1.43 6.61
C VAL A 205 -19.75 2.64 7.11
N GLY A 206 -19.20 3.85 6.96
CA GLY A 206 -19.90 5.10 7.30
C GLY A 206 -20.03 5.36 8.80
N LEU A 207 -19.08 4.88 9.60
CA LEU A 207 -19.03 5.14 11.04
C LEU A 207 -17.99 6.21 11.36
N ASP A 208 -18.25 6.95 12.43
CA ASP A 208 -17.23 7.77 13.08
C ASP A 208 -16.10 6.88 13.60
N VAL A 209 -14.87 7.40 13.55
CA VAL A 209 -13.67 6.71 14.03
C VAL A 209 -13.57 6.89 15.54
N PRO A 210 -13.66 5.82 16.35
CA PRO A 210 -13.52 5.93 17.80
C PRO A 210 -12.09 6.35 18.18
N VAL A 211 -11.91 6.92 19.37
CA VAL A 211 -10.56 7.19 19.89
C VAL A 211 -10.01 5.91 20.53
N GLY A 212 -8.76 5.56 20.23
CA GLY A 212 -8.06 4.45 20.90
C GLY A 212 -8.67 3.06 20.65
N PHE A 213 -9.28 2.83 19.48
CA PHE A 213 -9.82 1.51 19.13
C PHE A 213 -8.69 0.47 18.96
N PRO A 214 -8.94 -0.80 19.31
CA PRO A 214 -7.98 -1.87 19.03
C PRO A 214 -7.98 -2.22 17.53
N LYS A 215 -6.79 -2.47 16.95
CA LYS A 215 -6.66 -2.80 15.51
C LYS A 215 -7.47 -4.04 15.12
N SER A 216 -7.62 -5.01 16.02
CA SER A 216 -8.49 -6.19 15.88
C SER A 216 -9.96 -5.83 15.63
N ALA A 217 -10.52 -4.83 16.33
CA ALA A 217 -11.87 -4.36 16.06
C ALA A 217 -11.98 -3.77 14.64
N ALA A 218 -10.97 -3.02 14.20
CA ALA A 218 -10.91 -2.52 12.82
C ALA A 218 -10.80 -3.65 11.79
N ARG A 219 -10.04 -4.72 12.09
CA ARG A 219 -9.97 -5.94 11.27
C ARG A 219 -11.32 -6.64 11.15
N ALA A 220 -12.05 -6.80 12.26
CA ALA A 220 -13.41 -7.34 12.24
C ALA A 220 -14.35 -6.52 11.35
N ILE A 221 -14.34 -5.18 11.48
CA ILE A 221 -15.15 -4.29 10.63
C ILE A 221 -14.75 -4.40 9.16
N SER A 222 -13.45 -4.55 8.86
CA SER A 222 -12.97 -4.61 7.48
C SER A 222 -13.57 -5.76 6.66
N LEU A 223 -14.04 -6.82 7.33
CA LEU A 223 -14.74 -7.94 6.70
C LEU A 223 -16.06 -7.51 6.03
N LEU A 224 -16.65 -6.39 6.45
CA LEU A 224 -17.86 -5.83 5.85
C LEU A 224 -17.59 -5.04 4.57
N SER A 225 -16.32 -4.83 4.23
CA SER A 225 -15.89 -4.02 3.08
C SER A 225 -14.78 -4.70 2.27
N GLY A 226 -14.83 -6.03 2.13
CA GLY A 226 -13.91 -6.80 1.28
C GLY A 226 -12.62 -7.28 1.95
N GLY A 227 -12.46 -7.05 3.26
CA GLY A 227 -11.32 -7.57 4.03
C GLY A 227 -11.26 -9.09 4.05
N ASP A 228 -12.39 -9.78 3.93
CA ASP A 228 -12.48 -11.23 3.84
C ASP A 228 -11.66 -11.79 2.67
N ARG A 229 -11.78 -11.16 1.49
CA ARG A 229 -10.97 -11.51 0.32
C ARG A 229 -9.49 -11.29 0.60
N TYR A 230 -9.15 -10.17 1.23
CA TYR A 230 -7.77 -9.84 1.57
C TYR A 230 -7.13 -10.93 2.45
N TYR A 231 -7.79 -11.30 3.55
CA TYR A 231 -7.25 -12.29 4.48
C TYR A 231 -7.21 -13.71 3.91
N ARG A 232 -8.15 -14.08 3.02
CA ARG A 232 -8.14 -15.37 2.32
C ARG A 232 -6.99 -15.47 1.33
N GLU A 233 -6.71 -14.41 0.56
CA GLU A 233 -5.54 -14.34 -0.31
C GLU A 233 -4.24 -14.44 0.51
N LEU A 234 -4.17 -13.72 1.64
CA LEU A 234 -3.03 -13.75 2.54
C LEU A 234 -2.78 -15.12 3.19
N ALA A 235 -3.84 -15.88 3.45
CA ALA A 235 -3.76 -17.23 4.01
C ALA A 235 -3.18 -18.25 3.01
N GLY A 236 -3.41 -18.03 1.71
CA GLY A 236 -3.08 -18.94 0.64
C GLY A 236 -4.18 -19.98 0.37
N GLU A 237 -4.13 -20.59 -0.81
CA GLU A 237 -5.18 -21.46 -1.34
C GLU A 237 -5.54 -22.63 -0.42
N SER A 238 -4.53 -23.29 0.17
CA SER A 238 -4.73 -24.47 1.03
C SER A 238 -5.46 -24.17 2.34
N ALA A 239 -5.39 -22.92 2.84
CA ALA A 239 -6.02 -22.50 4.08
C ALA A 239 -7.31 -21.70 3.88
N ASN A 240 -7.68 -21.39 2.63
CA ASN A 240 -8.76 -20.47 2.28
C ASN A 240 -10.11 -20.89 2.89
N ALA A 241 -10.47 -22.18 2.81
CA ALA A 241 -11.75 -22.66 3.35
C ALA A 241 -11.84 -22.50 4.88
N ALA A 242 -10.79 -22.87 5.60
CA ALA A 242 -10.74 -22.76 7.07
C ALA A 242 -10.77 -21.30 7.53
N VAL A 243 -9.97 -20.44 6.88
CA VAL A 243 -9.98 -18.99 7.15
C VAL A 243 -11.33 -18.40 6.80
N GLY A 244 -11.91 -18.78 5.66
CA GLY A 244 -13.19 -18.27 5.19
C GLY A 244 -14.33 -18.50 6.19
N ALA A 245 -14.41 -19.68 6.79
CA ALA A 245 -15.42 -20.00 7.79
C ALA A 245 -15.27 -19.17 9.07
N ALA A 246 -14.03 -19.00 9.56
CA ALA A 246 -13.74 -18.21 10.76
C ALA A 246 -14.07 -16.72 10.55
N LEU A 247 -13.71 -16.18 9.38
CA LEU A 247 -14.01 -14.80 9.03
C LEU A 247 -15.51 -14.56 8.84
N GLU A 248 -16.26 -15.52 8.31
CA GLU A 248 -17.72 -15.39 8.15
C GLU A 248 -18.43 -15.20 9.51
N ARG A 249 -18.07 -16.01 10.52
CA ARG A 249 -18.60 -15.83 11.89
C ARG A 249 -18.20 -14.49 12.50
N CYS A 250 -16.98 -14.03 12.26
CA CYS A 250 -16.53 -12.72 12.71
C CYS A 250 -17.30 -11.59 12.02
N ALA A 251 -17.53 -11.70 10.71
CA ALA A 251 -18.31 -10.76 9.91
C ALA A 251 -19.76 -10.68 10.39
N ASP A 252 -20.37 -11.79 10.81
CA ASP A 252 -21.71 -11.80 11.40
C ASP A 252 -21.80 -10.96 12.68
N VAL A 253 -20.79 -11.07 13.56
CA VAL A 253 -20.70 -10.23 14.77
C VAL A 253 -20.54 -8.77 14.37
N ALA A 254 -19.58 -8.47 13.48
CA ALA A 254 -19.33 -7.11 13.02
C ALA A 254 -20.58 -6.48 12.40
N SER A 255 -21.31 -7.23 11.56
CA SER A 255 -22.55 -6.77 10.93
C SER A 255 -23.63 -6.44 11.95
N ARG A 256 -23.79 -7.24 13.01
CA ARG A 256 -24.74 -6.95 14.10
C ARG A 256 -24.33 -5.70 14.87
N VAL A 257 -23.06 -5.58 15.26
CA VAL A 257 -22.54 -4.43 16.01
C VAL A 257 -22.71 -3.13 15.21
N VAL A 258 -22.32 -3.11 13.93
CA VAL A 258 -22.44 -1.93 13.06
C VAL A 258 -23.90 -1.53 12.87
N ARG A 259 -24.80 -2.50 12.59
CA ARG A 259 -26.24 -2.20 12.46
C ARG A 259 -26.83 -1.64 13.75
N ARG A 260 -26.41 -2.15 14.91
CA ARG A 260 -26.84 -1.65 16.22
C ARG A 260 -26.39 -0.21 16.43
N ALA A 261 -25.15 0.12 16.11
CA ALA A 261 -24.63 1.49 16.21
C ALA A 261 -25.35 2.47 15.28
N GLN A 262 -25.56 2.07 14.02
CA GLN A 262 -26.30 2.86 13.03
C GLN A 262 -27.76 3.09 13.44
N ALA A 263 -28.44 2.06 13.95
CA ALA A 263 -29.82 2.17 14.42
C ALA A 263 -29.96 3.12 15.63
N ARG A 264 -28.93 3.21 16.48
CA ARG A 264 -28.87 4.19 17.58
C ARG A 264 -28.46 5.59 17.12
N GLY A 265 -27.92 5.75 15.92
CA GLY A 265 -27.30 7.00 15.47
C GLY A 265 -26.12 7.41 16.35
N GLN A 266 -25.38 6.44 16.90
CA GLN A 266 -24.29 6.66 17.85
C GLN A 266 -22.99 6.04 17.32
N ALA A 267 -21.86 6.66 17.67
CA ALA A 267 -20.54 6.06 17.49
C ALA A 267 -20.43 4.74 18.28
N LEU A 268 -19.49 3.88 17.87
CA LEU A 268 -19.21 2.64 18.58
C LEU A 268 -18.69 2.95 20.00
N GLY A 269 -19.36 2.39 20.99
CA GLY A 269 -18.95 2.51 22.39
C GLY A 269 -17.92 1.44 22.79
N PRO A 270 -17.36 1.52 24.01
CA PRO A 270 -16.39 0.54 24.50
C PRO A 270 -16.86 -0.92 24.41
N ALA A 271 -18.13 -1.18 24.74
CA ALA A 271 -18.70 -2.53 24.65
C ALA A 271 -18.82 -3.03 23.20
N ASP A 272 -19.12 -2.14 22.25
CA ASP A 272 -19.13 -2.50 20.83
C ASP A 272 -17.71 -2.87 20.35
N LEU A 273 -16.70 -2.11 20.80
CA LEU A 273 -15.29 -2.36 20.46
C LEU A 273 -14.76 -3.66 21.08
N GLU A 274 -15.11 -3.95 22.33
CA GLU A 274 -14.77 -5.21 23.01
C GLU A 274 -15.40 -6.42 22.31
N GLU A 275 -16.66 -6.31 21.88
CA GLU A 275 -17.34 -7.37 21.13
C GLU A 275 -16.64 -7.65 19.78
N LEU A 276 -16.22 -6.60 19.06
CA LEU A 276 -15.48 -6.72 17.81
C LEU A 276 -14.06 -7.28 17.99
N ASP A 277 -13.34 -6.83 19.02
CA ASP A 277 -12.01 -7.34 19.37
C ASP A 277 -12.06 -8.83 19.72
N GLY A 278 -13.04 -9.22 20.54
CA GLY A 278 -13.28 -10.62 20.92
C GLY A 278 -13.63 -11.50 19.71
N ALA A 279 -14.46 -11.00 18.79
CA ALA A 279 -14.82 -11.71 17.57
C ALA A 279 -13.61 -11.97 16.66
N TRP A 280 -12.76 -10.96 16.47
CA TRP A 280 -11.53 -11.12 15.70
C TRP A 280 -10.56 -12.10 16.38
N SER A 281 -10.34 -11.95 17.69
CA SER A 281 -9.47 -12.84 18.46
C SER A 281 -9.92 -14.30 18.40
N ALA A 282 -11.23 -14.55 18.49
CA ALA A 282 -11.81 -15.87 18.34
C ALA A 282 -11.56 -16.44 16.92
N ALA A 283 -11.73 -15.63 15.88
CA ALA A 283 -11.45 -16.04 14.50
C ALA A 283 -9.97 -16.42 14.31
N VAL A 284 -9.04 -15.65 14.87
CA VAL A 284 -7.59 -15.96 14.79
C VAL A 284 -7.25 -17.26 15.53
N VAL A 285 -7.83 -17.50 16.70
CA VAL A 285 -7.66 -18.77 17.44
C VAL A 285 -8.19 -19.95 16.64
N GLU A 286 -9.35 -19.80 15.99
CA GLU A 286 -9.91 -20.84 15.16
C GLU A 286 -9.03 -21.14 13.95
N VAL A 287 -8.56 -20.10 13.24
CA VAL A 287 -7.62 -20.25 12.13
C VAL A 287 -6.33 -20.93 12.58
N ARG A 288 -5.80 -20.59 13.76
CA ARG A 288 -4.61 -21.26 14.31
C ARG A 288 -4.85 -22.76 14.49
N ASN A 289 -6.02 -23.14 15.00
CA ASN A 289 -6.36 -24.53 15.25
C ASN A 289 -6.62 -25.31 13.95
N ALA A 290 -7.19 -24.67 12.93
CA ALA A 290 -7.58 -25.33 11.68
C ALA A 290 -6.49 -25.31 10.60
N ALA A 291 -5.68 -24.24 10.53
CA ALA A 291 -4.72 -23.98 9.45
C ALA A 291 -3.28 -23.70 9.96
N GLY A 292 -3.06 -23.72 11.27
CA GLY A 292 -1.74 -23.57 11.88
C GLY A 292 -1.40 -22.13 12.29
N ALA A 293 -0.37 -22.02 13.14
CA ALA A 293 0.05 -20.76 13.74
C ALA A 293 0.55 -19.73 12.71
N ASP A 294 1.24 -20.17 11.66
CA ASP A 294 1.79 -19.26 10.65
C ASP A 294 0.70 -18.59 9.82
N VAL A 295 -0.36 -19.32 9.47
CA VAL A 295 -1.53 -18.73 8.79
C VAL A 295 -2.22 -17.72 9.71
N ALA A 296 -2.42 -18.09 10.98
CA ALA A 296 -3.04 -17.21 11.97
C ALA A 296 -2.23 -15.93 12.23
N LYS A 297 -0.89 -16.04 12.30
CA LYS A 297 0.02 -14.90 12.39
C LYS A 297 -0.11 -14.01 11.16
N ARG A 298 -0.07 -14.57 9.95
CA ARG A 298 -0.20 -13.81 8.71
C ARG A 298 -1.49 -12.98 8.69
N ILE A 299 -2.65 -13.58 8.94
CA ILE A 299 -3.91 -12.81 8.90
C ILE A 299 -4.05 -11.77 10.02
N ASN A 300 -3.31 -11.94 11.14
CA ASN A 300 -3.37 -11.04 12.29
C ASN A 300 -2.27 -9.95 12.27
N GLY A 301 -1.51 -9.82 11.19
CA GLY A 301 -0.40 -8.86 11.11
C GLY A 301 0.82 -9.32 11.91
N GLY A 302 1.22 -10.58 11.76
CA GLY A 302 2.46 -11.15 12.27
C GLY A 302 2.46 -11.65 13.73
N ILE A 303 1.47 -11.28 14.54
CA ILE A 303 1.45 -11.55 15.99
C ILE A 303 0.21 -12.40 16.35
N LEU A 304 0.30 -13.35 17.28
CA LEU A 304 -0.90 -14.04 17.79
C LEU A 304 -1.52 -13.32 19.00
N PRO A 305 -2.84 -13.47 19.24
CA PRO A 305 -3.47 -12.98 20.46
C PRO A 305 -2.74 -13.51 21.70
N GLY A 306 -2.31 -12.60 22.58
CA GLY A 306 -1.59 -12.92 23.82
C GLY A 306 -0.05 -12.95 23.71
N GLU A 307 0.52 -12.82 22.50
CA GLU A 307 1.96 -12.54 22.34
C GLU A 307 2.16 -11.02 22.49
N MET A 308 2.90 -10.56 23.52
CA MET A 308 3.27 -9.14 23.65
C MET A 308 4.32 -8.76 22.60
N ARG A 309 4.29 -7.49 22.15
CA ARG A 309 5.37 -6.87 21.37
C ARG A 309 6.60 -6.60 22.22
#